data_AF-A0A7X9DE59-F1
#
_entry.id   AF-A0A7X9DE59-F1
#
_cell.length_a   1.000
_cell.length_b   1.000
_cell.length_c   1.000
_cell.angle_alpha   90.00
_cell.angle_beta   90.00
_cell.angle_gamma   90.00
#
_symmetry.space_group_name_H-M   'P 1'
#
loop_
_entity.id
_entity.type
_entity.pdbx_description
1 polymer ?
#
loop_
_entity_poly.entity_id
_entity_poly.type
_entity_poly.pdbx_seq_one_letter_code
_entity_poly.pdbx_strand_id
1 'polypeptide(L)'
;SPRDIGKEPIGDVYDRMAVRVLEIQQAIKIIQFCMENLPEGDIDTGSGAVKMINALKKLEGEGVGRYEAPRGEVCHYVILDNQEHPVQIKVKAPTYSNGFTWAPMLTNIEIADIPIVVASIDPCVACADRMTYVQADGSRTTISWEELRAKSIQKYKGVRRQWMK
;
A
#
# COMPACT_ATOMS: atom_id res chain seq x y z
N SER A 1 11.79 18.74 -4.20
CA SER A 1 12.71 18.26 -3.14
C SER A 1 12.94 19.37 -2.10
N PRO A 2 13.49 19.10 -0.90
CA PRO A 2 13.84 20.17 0.06
C PRO A 2 14.79 21.24 -0.53
N ARG A 3 15.58 20.89 -1.54
CA ARG A 3 16.44 21.85 -2.27
C ARG A 3 15.63 22.92 -3.00
N ASP A 4 14.42 22.59 -3.44
CA ASP A 4 13.54 23.51 -4.16
C ASP A 4 13.01 24.63 -3.26
N ILE A 5 13.13 24.48 -1.94
CA ILE A 5 12.84 25.51 -0.93
C ILE A 5 14.12 26.05 -0.26
N GLY A 6 15.29 25.80 -0.85
CA GLY A 6 16.57 26.31 -0.36
C GLY A 6 17.14 25.59 0.86
N LYS A 7 16.68 24.38 1.17
CA LYS A 7 17.17 23.55 2.29
C LYS A 7 17.96 22.34 1.77
N GLU A 8 19.10 22.04 2.38
CA GLU A 8 19.79 20.76 2.12
C GLU A 8 19.01 19.59 2.75
N PRO A 9 18.75 18.52 1.99
CA PRO A 9 17.96 17.39 2.46
C PRO A 9 18.76 16.57 3.48
N ILE A 10 18.18 16.36 4.66
CA ILE A 10 18.73 15.54 5.74
C ILE A 10 17.87 14.30 6.01
N GLY A 11 16.67 14.20 5.42
CA GLY A 11 15.81 13.02 5.49
C GLY A 11 14.93 12.96 6.75
N ASP A 12 14.70 14.09 7.41
CA ASP A 12 13.83 14.20 8.57
C ASP A 12 12.33 14.16 8.17
N VAL A 13 11.44 14.25 9.17
CA VAL A 13 9.99 14.30 8.92
C VAL A 13 9.61 15.58 8.17
N TYR A 14 10.30 16.69 8.44
CA TYR A 14 10.04 17.97 7.79
C TYR A 14 10.30 17.92 6.29
N ASP A 15 11.42 17.31 5.87
CA ASP A 15 11.81 17.14 4.48
C ASP A 15 10.77 16.32 3.71
N ARG A 16 10.27 15.23 4.33
CA ARG A 16 9.16 14.44 3.75
C ARG A 16 7.89 15.26 3.60
N MET A 17 7.55 16.06 4.60
CA MET A 17 6.37 16.92 4.54
C MET A 17 6.50 18.00 3.45
N ALA A 18 7.67 18.64 3.36
CA ALA A 18 7.95 19.63 2.33
C ALA A 18 7.81 19.04 0.92
N VAL A 19 8.35 17.84 0.69
CA VAL A 19 8.20 17.13 -0.60
C VAL A 19 6.73 16.89 -0.93
N ARG A 20 5.93 16.38 0.02
CA ARG A 20 4.49 16.14 -0.22
C ARG A 20 3.73 17.42 -0.60
N VAL A 21 4.05 18.54 0.05
CA VAL A 21 3.42 19.83 -0.29
C VAL A 21 3.79 20.28 -1.70
N LEU A 22 5.05 20.11 -2.09
CA LEU A 22 5.52 20.43 -3.44
C LEU A 22 4.89 19.51 -4.50
N GLU A 23 4.70 18.22 -4.18
CA GLU A 23 4.02 17.25 -5.05
C GLU A 23 2.56 17.63 -5.31
N ILE A 24 1.85 18.20 -4.33
CA ILE A 24 0.48 18.71 -4.54
C ILE A 24 0.48 19.82 -5.61
N GLN A 25 1.41 20.78 -5.50
CA GLN A 25 1.53 21.84 -6.50
C GLN A 25 1.84 21.29 -7.89
N GLN A 26 2.71 20.29 -7.97
CA GLN A 26 3.04 19.64 -9.25
C GLN A 26 1.88 18.83 -9.81
N ALA A 27 1.13 18.12 -8.97
CA ALA A 27 -0.07 17.38 -9.37
C ALA A 27 -1.13 18.32 -9.97
N ILE A 28 -1.34 19.50 -9.36
CA ILE A 28 -2.24 20.52 -9.90
C ILE A 28 -1.80 20.96 -11.30
N LYS A 29 -0.50 21.22 -11.50
CA LYS A 29 0.05 21.60 -12.82
C LYS A 29 -0.14 20.52 -13.87
N ILE A 30 0.06 19.25 -13.49
CA ILE A 30 -0.16 18.11 -14.40
C ILE A 30 -1.64 18.02 -14.78
N ILE A 31 -2.56 18.17 -13.82
CA ILE A 31 -4.00 18.17 -14.09
C ILE A 31 -4.37 19.30 -15.07
N GLN A 32 -3.88 20.52 -14.83
CA GLN A 32 -4.10 21.66 -15.73
C GLN A 32 -3.58 21.38 -17.14
N PHE A 33 -2.35 20.87 -17.24
CA PHE A 33 -1.77 20.48 -18.52
C PHE A 33 -2.61 19.42 -19.25
N CYS A 34 -3.06 18.38 -18.55
CA CYS A 34 -3.92 17.35 -19.12
C CYS A 34 -5.27 17.89 -19.58
N MET A 35 -5.85 18.87 -18.88
CA MET A 35 -7.10 19.53 -19.29
C MET A 35 -6.94 20.35 -20.57
N GLU A 36 -5.78 21.00 -20.76
CA GLU A 36 -5.50 21.81 -21.95
C GLU A 36 -5.05 20.97 -23.16
N ASN A 37 -4.48 19.78 -22.92
CA ASN A 37 -3.84 18.94 -23.94
C ASN A 37 -4.49 17.56 -24.06
N LEU A 38 -5.78 17.45 -23.73
CA LEU A 38 -6.47 16.16 -23.81
C LEU A 38 -6.67 15.78 -25.29
N PRO A 39 -6.11 14.64 -25.76
CA PRO A 39 -6.34 14.20 -27.12
C PRO A 39 -7.78 13.75 -27.31
N GLU A 40 -8.32 13.97 -28.51
CA GLU A 40 -9.58 13.37 -28.93
C GLU A 40 -9.40 11.88 -29.25
N GLY A 41 -10.43 11.08 -29.02
CA GLY A 41 -10.44 9.65 -29.32
C GLY A 41 -11.31 8.84 -28.37
N ASP A 42 -11.41 7.55 -28.62
CA ASP A 42 -12.12 6.63 -27.74
C ASP A 42 -11.34 6.41 -26.43
N ILE A 43 -12.05 6.52 -25.30
CA ILE A 43 -11.46 6.32 -23.96
C ILE A 43 -11.25 4.83 -23.67
N ASP A 44 -12.15 3.98 -24.20
CA ASP A 44 -12.06 2.54 -24.11
C ASP A 44 -11.58 1.99 -25.46
N THR A 45 -10.64 1.07 -25.41
CA THR A 45 -10.16 0.30 -26.58
C THR A 45 -11.23 -0.63 -27.17
N GLY A 46 -12.48 -0.58 -26.70
CA GLY A 46 -13.59 -1.42 -27.17
C GLY A 46 -13.43 -2.89 -26.76
N SER A 47 -12.60 -3.15 -25.77
CA SER A 47 -12.33 -4.47 -25.21
C SER A 47 -13.22 -4.69 -23.97
N GLY A 48 -14.54 -4.79 -24.21
CA GLY A 48 -15.48 -5.16 -23.16
C GLY A 48 -15.01 -6.41 -22.40
N ALA A 49 -15.40 -6.53 -21.12
CA ALA A 49 -14.87 -7.53 -20.18
C ALA A 49 -14.75 -8.96 -20.77
N VAL A 50 -15.72 -9.37 -21.61
CA VAL A 50 -15.72 -10.67 -22.30
C VAL A 50 -14.51 -10.85 -23.25
N LYS A 51 -14.13 -9.82 -24.01
CA LYS A 51 -12.93 -9.88 -24.88
C LYS A 51 -11.66 -9.96 -24.05
N MET A 52 -11.58 -9.21 -22.96
CA MET A 52 -10.43 -9.24 -22.06
C MET A 52 -10.25 -10.62 -21.41
N ILE A 53 -11.33 -11.21 -20.89
CA ILE A 53 -11.31 -12.57 -20.32
C ILE A 53 -10.88 -13.59 -21.38
N ASN A 54 -11.40 -13.50 -22.60
CA ASN A 54 -11.00 -14.38 -23.70
C ASN A 54 -9.54 -14.21 -24.14
N ALA A 55 -8.95 -13.02 -23.95
CA ALA A 55 -7.53 -12.80 -24.16
C ALA A 55 -6.71 -13.44 -23.02
N LEU A 56 -7.12 -13.26 -21.76
CA LEU A 56 -6.44 -13.83 -20.59
C LEU A 56 -6.36 -15.37 -20.66
N LYS A 57 -7.42 -16.05 -21.12
CA LYS A 57 -7.43 -17.52 -21.31
C LYS A 57 -6.36 -18.04 -22.28
N LYS A 58 -5.78 -17.17 -23.11
CA LYS A 58 -4.79 -17.54 -24.12
C LYS A 58 -3.37 -17.13 -23.73
N LEU A 59 -3.22 -16.51 -22.56
CA LEU A 59 -1.95 -16.00 -22.07
C LEU A 59 -1.43 -16.92 -20.96
N GLU A 60 -0.15 -17.25 -21.07
CA GLU A 60 0.61 -17.99 -20.09
C GLU A 60 1.89 -17.21 -19.77
N GLY A 61 2.31 -17.26 -18.51
CA GLY A 61 3.54 -16.64 -18.04
C GLY A 61 3.35 -15.59 -16.94
N GLU A 62 4.39 -14.79 -16.74
CA GLU A 62 4.49 -13.88 -15.60
C GLU A 62 4.64 -12.43 -16.06
N GLY A 63 3.99 -11.52 -15.35
CA GLY A 63 4.05 -10.09 -15.61
C GLY A 63 4.32 -9.30 -14.33
N VAL A 64 5.10 -8.23 -14.45
CA VAL A 64 5.34 -7.28 -13.36
C VAL A 64 4.98 -5.87 -13.81
N GLY A 65 4.06 -5.24 -13.08
CA GLY A 65 3.68 -3.84 -13.25
C GLY A 65 4.12 -3.03 -12.04
N ARG A 66 4.93 -2.00 -12.25
CA ARG A 66 5.34 -1.05 -11.21
C ARG A 66 4.82 0.33 -11.57
N TYR A 67 4.33 1.06 -10.58
CA TYR A 67 3.92 2.45 -10.74
C TYR A 67 4.09 3.21 -9.43
N GLU A 68 4.16 4.53 -9.55
CA GLU A 68 4.30 5.44 -8.41
C GLU A 68 2.93 5.77 -7.83
N ALA A 69 2.67 5.30 -6.63
CA ALA A 69 1.54 5.77 -5.84
C ALA A 69 1.99 6.95 -4.95
N PRO A 70 1.06 7.72 -4.37
CA PRO A 70 1.40 8.85 -3.51
C PRO A 70 2.24 8.52 -2.26
N ARG A 71 2.43 7.23 -1.94
CA ARG A 71 3.22 6.74 -0.80
C ARG A 71 4.52 6.06 -1.22
N GLY A 72 4.86 6.12 -2.50
CA GLY A 72 5.99 5.40 -3.10
C GLY A 72 5.54 4.27 -4.04
N GLU A 73 6.47 3.37 -4.29
CA GLU A 73 6.30 2.33 -5.30
C GLU A 73 5.26 1.26 -4.95
N VAL A 74 4.34 1.03 -5.88
CA VAL A 74 3.46 -0.14 -5.90
C VAL A 74 3.95 -1.12 -6.95
N CYS A 75 3.98 -2.41 -6.58
CA CYS A 75 4.32 -3.48 -7.51
C CYS A 75 3.19 -4.53 -7.55
N HIS A 76 2.72 -4.83 -8.76
CA HIS A 76 1.79 -5.90 -9.08
C HIS A 76 2.55 -6.97 -9.83
N TYR A 77 2.60 -8.17 -9.28
CA TYR A 77 3.17 -9.33 -9.94
C TYR A 77 2.05 -10.34 -10.20
N VAL A 78 1.88 -10.75 -11.45
CA VAL A 78 0.75 -11.55 -11.92
C VAL A 78 1.28 -12.78 -12.64
N ILE A 79 0.71 -13.94 -12.34
CA ILE A 79 0.97 -15.21 -13.03
C ILE A 79 -0.32 -15.65 -13.71
N LEU A 80 -0.22 -15.96 -15.01
CA LEU A 80 -1.30 -16.46 -15.85
C LEU A 80 -0.98 -17.88 -16.32
N ASP A 81 -2.00 -18.71 -16.41
CA ASP A 81 -1.91 -20.12 -16.85
C ASP A 81 -3.13 -20.49 -17.69
N ASN A 82 -3.36 -19.77 -18.80
CA ASN A 82 -4.44 -20.04 -19.76
C ASN A 82 -5.86 -20.20 -19.12
N GLN A 83 -6.08 -19.57 -17.97
CA GLN A 83 -7.31 -19.63 -17.20
C GLN A 83 -8.07 -18.29 -17.29
N GLU A 84 -9.36 -18.30 -16.93
CA GLU A 84 -10.16 -17.07 -16.94
C GLU A 84 -9.69 -16.04 -15.89
N HIS A 85 -9.02 -16.54 -14.85
CA HIS A 85 -8.51 -15.77 -13.74
C HIS A 85 -7.00 -16.00 -13.59
N PRO A 86 -6.27 -15.00 -13.09
CA PRO A 86 -4.85 -15.17 -12.77
C PRO A 86 -4.68 -16.20 -11.67
N VAL A 87 -3.69 -17.08 -11.84
CA VAL A 87 -3.29 -18.07 -10.84
C VAL A 87 -2.86 -17.37 -9.56
N GLN A 88 -2.11 -16.30 -9.71
CA GLN A 88 -1.66 -15.51 -8.58
C GLN A 88 -1.56 -14.04 -8.97
N ILE A 89 -2.11 -13.18 -8.11
CA ILE A 89 -1.79 -11.76 -8.08
C ILE A 89 -1.10 -11.47 -6.75
N LYS A 90 0.14 -11.04 -6.83
CA LYS A 90 0.88 -10.51 -5.69
C LYS A 90 0.92 -9.00 -5.77
N VAL A 91 0.21 -8.34 -4.86
CA VAL A 91 0.27 -6.89 -4.67
C VAL A 91 1.26 -6.58 -3.56
N LYS A 92 2.23 -5.72 -3.84
CA LYS A 92 3.13 -5.10 -2.88
C LYS A 92 2.76 -3.62 -2.78
N ALA A 93 2.05 -3.26 -1.70
CA ALA A 93 1.78 -1.87 -1.36
C ALA A 93 3.08 -1.15 -0.90
N PRO A 94 3.15 0.19 -1.02
CA PRO A 94 4.37 0.94 -0.70
C PRO A 94 4.73 0.83 0.78
N THR A 95 3.70 0.87 1.64
CA THR A 95 3.82 0.71 3.09
C THR A 95 4.53 -0.58 3.50
N TYR A 96 4.44 -1.65 2.71
CA TYR A 96 5.15 -2.91 3.02
C TYR A 96 6.67 -2.72 2.99
N SER A 97 7.20 -1.95 2.04
CA SER A 97 8.64 -1.64 2.01
C SER A 97 9.01 -0.55 3.01
N ASN A 98 8.19 0.48 3.12
CA ASN A 98 8.51 1.63 3.96
C ASN A 98 8.38 1.33 5.46
N GLY A 99 7.52 0.39 5.86
CA GLY A 99 7.31 0.06 7.28
C GLY A 99 8.58 -0.44 7.98
N PHE A 100 9.49 -1.10 7.25
CA PHE A 100 10.76 -1.56 7.82
C PHE A 100 11.69 -0.41 8.21
N THR A 101 11.51 0.79 7.65
CA THR A 101 12.32 1.95 8.02
C THR A 101 11.91 2.53 9.38
N TRP A 102 10.78 2.13 9.96
CA TRP A 102 10.41 2.57 11.31
C TRP A 102 11.42 2.13 12.36
N ALA A 103 12.02 0.94 12.25
CA ALA A 103 12.98 0.46 13.24
C ALA A 103 14.16 1.45 13.46
N PRO A 104 14.89 1.86 12.41
CA PRO A 104 15.94 2.86 12.58
C PRO A 104 15.39 4.26 12.89
N MET A 105 14.22 4.65 12.35
CA MET A 105 13.66 6.00 12.57
C MET A 105 13.14 6.23 13.99
N LEU A 106 12.74 5.17 14.68
CA LEU A 106 12.25 5.21 16.07
C LEU A 106 13.36 4.96 17.09
N THR A 107 14.61 4.79 16.65
CA THR A 107 15.74 4.59 17.55
C THR A 107 16.18 5.93 18.14
N ASN A 108 16.32 6.00 19.47
CA ASN A 108 16.80 7.19 20.21
C ASN A 108 15.93 8.45 20.02
N ILE A 109 14.63 8.30 19.85
CA ILE A 109 13.68 9.43 19.81
C ILE A 109 12.81 9.47 21.07
N GLU A 110 12.18 10.61 21.31
CA GLU A 110 11.19 10.76 22.38
C GLU A 110 9.89 10.00 22.04
N ILE A 111 9.22 9.48 23.08
CA ILE A 111 7.93 8.79 22.91
C ILE A 111 6.89 9.70 22.24
N ALA A 112 6.96 11.00 22.51
CA ALA A 112 6.08 12.01 21.92
C ALA A 112 6.24 12.13 20.40
N ASP A 113 7.40 11.78 19.84
CA ASP A 113 7.71 11.91 18.42
C ASP A 113 7.30 10.66 17.60
N ILE A 114 7.01 9.55 18.27
CA ILE A 114 6.61 8.29 17.61
C ILE A 114 5.43 8.50 16.65
N PRO A 115 4.32 9.17 17.04
CA PRO A 115 3.18 9.32 16.15
C PRO A 115 3.51 10.11 14.88
N ILE A 116 4.30 11.18 14.98
CA ILE A 116 4.64 12.02 13.82
C ILE A 116 5.64 11.34 12.90
N VAL A 117 6.60 10.58 13.46
CA VAL A 117 7.52 9.76 12.68
C VAL A 117 6.76 8.68 11.90
N VAL A 118 5.85 7.96 12.56
CA VAL A 118 5.03 6.92 11.92
C VAL A 118 4.12 7.52 10.84
N ALA A 119 3.42 8.61 11.16
CA ALA A 119 2.53 9.29 10.22
C ALA A 119 3.27 9.89 9.01
N SER A 120 4.55 10.26 9.16
CA SER A 120 5.36 10.79 8.05
C SER A 120 5.57 9.80 6.91
N ILE A 121 5.42 8.50 7.16
CA ILE A 121 5.45 7.46 6.12
C ILE A 121 4.09 7.30 5.43
N ASP A 122 2.99 7.81 6.02
CA ASP A 122 1.59 7.57 5.61
C ASP A 122 1.28 6.08 5.41
N PRO A 123 1.28 5.27 6.51
CA PRO A 123 1.03 3.85 6.39
C PRO A 123 -0.42 3.55 6.04
N CYS A 124 -0.64 2.89 4.91
CA CYS A 124 -1.91 2.22 4.65
C CYS A 124 -1.89 0.82 5.30
N VAL A 125 -2.39 0.73 6.54
CA VAL A 125 -2.45 -0.55 7.28
C VAL A 125 -3.30 -1.58 6.54
N ALA A 126 -4.41 -1.17 5.92
CA ALA A 126 -5.26 -2.06 5.14
C ALA A 126 -4.55 -2.64 3.90
N CYS A 127 -3.70 -1.84 3.24
CA CYS A 127 -2.97 -2.25 2.05
C CYS A 127 -1.75 -3.14 2.38
N ALA A 128 -1.21 -2.96 3.59
CA ALA A 128 -0.08 -3.74 4.11
C ALA A 128 -0.53 -4.96 4.91
N ASP A 129 -1.84 -5.11 5.17
CA ASP A 129 -2.35 -6.24 5.94
C ASP A 129 -2.05 -7.54 5.19
N ARG A 130 -1.26 -8.36 5.85
CA ARG A 130 -0.83 -9.66 5.36
C ARG A 130 -1.16 -10.62 6.49
N MET A 131 -2.04 -11.57 6.23
CA MET A 131 -2.23 -12.70 7.14
C MET A 131 -0.86 -13.34 7.36
N THR A 132 -0.36 -13.26 8.59
CA THR A 132 0.94 -13.82 8.98
C THR A 132 0.70 -15.09 9.76
N TYR A 133 1.35 -16.18 9.33
CA TYR A 133 1.36 -17.45 10.04
C TYR A 133 2.24 -17.30 11.29
N VAL A 134 1.65 -17.41 12.48
CA VAL A 134 2.42 -17.42 13.73
C VAL A 134 2.52 -18.86 14.22
N GLN A 135 3.73 -19.41 14.22
CA GLN A 135 4.05 -20.67 14.88
C GLN A 135 4.43 -20.35 16.34
N ALA A 136 3.64 -20.82 17.30
CA ALA A 136 4.05 -20.79 18.71
C ALA A 136 4.83 -22.05 19.12
N ASP A 137 4.71 -23.13 18.35
CA ASP A 137 5.16 -24.49 18.72
C ASP A 137 5.72 -25.31 17.53
N GLY A 138 5.95 -24.67 16.38
CA GLY A 138 6.39 -25.33 15.14
C GLY A 138 5.24 -25.83 14.24
N SER A 139 3.97 -25.75 14.68
CA SER A 139 2.82 -26.05 13.82
C SER A 139 2.36 -24.80 13.05
N ARG A 140 2.12 -24.92 11.73
CA ARG A 140 1.55 -23.82 10.92
C ARG A 140 0.03 -23.79 11.09
N THR A 141 -0.48 -22.89 11.92
CA THR A 141 -1.91 -22.57 11.95
C THR A 141 -2.25 -21.37 11.07
N THR A 142 -3.13 -21.58 10.10
CA THR A 142 -3.81 -20.52 9.35
C THR A 142 -4.99 -20.04 10.18
N ILE A 143 -5.07 -18.74 10.47
CA ILE A 143 -6.26 -18.17 11.12
C ILE A 143 -7.05 -17.42 10.06
N SER A 144 -8.27 -17.86 9.79
CA SER A 144 -9.16 -17.18 8.85
C SER A 144 -9.63 -15.83 9.40
N TRP A 145 -10.12 -14.96 8.53
CA TRP A 145 -10.66 -13.66 8.95
C TRP A 145 -11.84 -13.81 9.92
N GLU A 146 -12.66 -14.84 9.73
CA GLU A 146 -13.78 -15.16 10.61
C GLU A 146 -13.32 -15.59 12.00
N GLU A 147 -12.29 -16.44 12.08
CA GLU A 147 -11.70 -16.89 13.34
C GLU A 147 -11.04 -15.74 14.10
N LEU A 148 -10.31 -14.86 13.40
CA LEU A 148 -9.73 -13.65 13.97
C LEU A 148 -10.80 -12.72 14.54
N ARG A 149 -11.89 -12.50 13.80
CA ARG A 149 -13.03 -11.70 14.25
C ARG A 149 -13.70 -12.32 15.47
N ALA A 150 -13.92 -13.63 15.47
CA ALA A 150 -14.52 -14.34 16.59
C ALA A 150 -13.65 -14.23 17.86
N LYS A 151 -12.34 -14.43 17.74
CA LYS A 151 -11.36 -14.25 18.84
C LYS A 151 -11.34 -12.81 19.36
N SER A 152 -11.40 -11.81 18.47
CA SER A 152 -11.47 -10.38 18.85
C SER A 152 -12.72 -10.08 19.68
N ILE A 153 -13.89 -10.55 19.24
CA ILE A 153 -15.16 -10.41 19.97
C ILE A 153 -15.08 -11.08 21.35
N GLN A 154 -14.50 -12.28 21.42
CA GLN A 154 -14.35 -13.03 22.66
C GLN A 154 -13.43 -12.29 23.65
N LYS A 155 -12.29 -11.76 23.18
CA LYS A 155 -11.37 -10.94 23.99
C LYS A 155 -12.07 -9.68 24.49
N TYR A 156 -12.77 -8.95 23.63
CA TYR A 156 -13.51 -7.74 24.01
C TYR A 156 -14.55 -8.01 25.10
N LYS A 157 -15.31 -9.11 24.99
CA LYS A 157 -16.26 -9.54 26.03
C LYS A 157 -15.57 -9.85 27.36
N GLY A 158 -14.40 -10.49 27.32
CA GLY A 158 -13.60 -10.79 28.51
C GLY A 158 -13.09 -9.53 29.20
N VAL A 159 -12.47 -8.61 28.44
CA VAL A 159 -11.97 -7.33 28.95
C VAL A 159 -13.13 -6.49 29.50
N ARG A 160 -14.24 -6.36 28.77
CA ARG A 160 -15.42 -5.61 29.24
C ARG A 160 -15.98 -6.13 30.56
N ARG A 161 -15.97 -7.45 30.81
CA ARG A 161 -16.38 -8.03 32.11
C ARG A 161 -15.42 -7.69 33.25
N GLN A 162 -14.16 -7.45 32.95
CA GLN A 162 -13.13 -7.09 33.93
C GLN A 162 -13.20 -5.61 34.32
N TRP A 163 -13.71 -4.75 33.43
CA TRP A 163 -13.88 -3.31 33.66
C TRP A 163 -15.23 -2.95 34.32
N MET A 164 -16.19 -3.88 34.30
CA MET A 164 -17.49 -3.74 34.98
C MET A 164 -17.50 -4.37 36.39
N LYS A 165 -16.35 -4.84 36.88
CA LYS A 165 -16.12 -5.19 38.28
C LYS A 165 -15.35 -4.06 38.94
#